data_AF-A0A177B463-F1
#
_entry.id   AF-A0A177B463-F1
#
_cell.length_a   1.000
_cell.length_b   1.000
_cell.length_c   1.000
_cell.angle_alpha   90.00
_cell.angle_beta   90.00
_cell.angle_gamma   90.00
#
_symmetry.space_group_name_H-M   'P 1'
#
loop_
_entity.id
_entity.type
_entity.pdbx_description
1 polymer ?
#
loop_
_entity_poly.entity_id
_entity_poly.type
_entity_poly.pdbx_seq_one_letter_code
_entity_poly.pdbx_strand_id
1 'polypeptide(L)'
;MGRVDCKSIGELCSKLAEHALPAWIYIRKDGAFERHYSKSNVHDLSQFIEVVSKSSLLAVLDNYFNNNVINSKDQNIIWVVDFFSPACTPCM
;
A
#
# COMPACT_ATOMS: atom_id res chain seq x y z
N MET A 1 4.03 4.68 -15.88
CA MET A 1 4.22 5.50 -14.67
C MET A 1 3.52 6.84 -14.86
N GLY A 2 2.84 7.34 -13.84
CA GLY A 2 2.21 8.66 -13.84
C GLY A 2 2.72 9.50 -12.68
N ARG A 3 2.63 10.83 -12.80
CA ARG A 3 2.98 11.76 -11.72
C ARG A 3 1.72 12.48 -11.27
N VAL A 4 1.56 12.57 -9.96
CA VAL A 4 0.47 13.29 -9.31
C VAL A 4 1.06 14.52 -8.62
N ASP A 5 0.43 15.69 -8.80
CA ASP A 5 0.74 16.89 -8.02
C ASP A 5 -0.20 16.97 -6.82
N CYS A 6 0.35 16.80 -5.62
CA CYS A 6 -0.45 16.85 -4.40
C CYS A 6 -0.99 18.25 -4.06
N LYS A 7 -0.50 19.32 -4.72
CA LYS A 7 -1.08 20.65 -4.57
C LYS A 7 -2.46 20.76 -5.22
N SER A 8 -2.72 20.00 -6.30
CA SER A 8 -4.01 20.03 -7.00
C SER A 8 -5.01 19.03 -6.44
N ILE A 9 -4.55 17.93 -5.83
CA ILE A 9 -5.41 16.87 -5.28
C ILE A 9 -5.03 16.48 -3.84
N GLY A 10 -5.10 17.47 -2.95
CA GLY A 10 -4.69 17.34 -1.54
C GLY A 10 -5.35 16.17 -0.80
N GLU A 11 -6.67 15.99 -0.94
CA GLU A 11 -7.40 14.93 -0.22
C GLU A 11 -6.93 13.52 -0.61
N LEU A 12 -6.70 13.28 -1.90
CA LEU A 12 -6.20 11.98 -2.38
C LEU A 12 -4.79 11.72 -1.86
N CYS A 13 -3.92 12.74 -1.88
CA CYS A 13 -2.57 12.61 -1.35
C CYS A 13 -2.54 12.44 0.17
N SER A 14 -3.45 13.06 0.93
CA SER A 14 -3.55 12.82 2.36
C SER A 14 -3.88 11.36 2.68
N LYS A 15 -4.75 10.72 1.87
CA LYS A 15 -5.11 9.31 2.03
C LYS A 15 -4.02 8.34 1.58
N LEU A 16 -3.34 8.64 0.47
CA LEU A 16 -2.42 7.70 -0.19
C LEU A 16 -0.94 7.91 0.18
N ALA A 17 -0.52 9.15 0.41
CA ALA A 17 0.87 9.49 0.69
C ALA A 17 1.14 9.73 2.18
N GLU A 18 0.11 9.74 3.03
CA GLU A 18 0.21 9.89 4.50
C GLU A 18 1.14 11.05 4.91
N HIS A 19 1.05 12.17 4.18
CA HIS A 19 1.86 13.39 4.40
C HIS A 19 3.38 13.27 4.14
N ALA A 20 3.87 12.15 3.59
CA ALA A 20 5.28 11.97 3.26
C ALA A 20 5.50 11.98 1.73
N LEU A 21 6.11 13.07 1.23
CA LEU A 21 6.39 13.29 -0.20
C LEU A 21 7.90 13.37 -0.48
N PRO A 22 8.37 12.92 -1.66
CA PRO A 22 7.60 12.20 -2.68
C PRO A 22 7.21 10.79 -2.22
N ALA A 23 6.03 10.32 -2.61
CA ALA A 23 5.56 8.96 -2.38
C ALA A 23 5.53 8.19 -3.71
N TRP A 24 5.94 6.92 -3.67
CA TRP A 24 5.82 6.01 -4.80
C TRP A 24 4.78 4.97 -4.46
N ILE A 25 3.76 4.87 -5.31
CA ILE A 25 2.58 4.06 -5.05
C ILE A 25 2.30 3.22 -6.29
N TYR A 26 2.15 1.92 -6.10
CA TYR A 26 1.72 0.99 -7.12
C TYR A 26 0.22 0.74 -6.96
N ILE A 27 -0.56 1.04 -7.99
CA ILE A 27 -2.02 0.79 -7.99
C ILE A 27 -2.29 -0.43 -8.85
N ARG A 28 -2.94 -1.43 -8.26
CA ARG A 28 -3.34 -2.67 -8.93
C ARG A 28 -4.65 -2.47 -9.71
N LYS A 29 -4.93 -3.41 -10.62
CA LYS A 29 -6.14 -3.38 -11.47
C LYS A 29 -7.45 -3.50 -10.67
N ASP A 30 -7.41 -4.15 -9.52
CA ASP A 30 -8.54 -4.30 -8.60
C ASP A 30 -8.73 -3.08 -7.67
N GLY A 31 -7.91 -2.04 -7.83
CA GLY A 31 -7.99 -0.81 -7.04
C GLY A 31 -7.23 -0.87 -5.71
N ALA A 32 -6.67 -2.02 -5.34
CA ALA A 32 -5.73 -2.10 -4.23
C ALA A 32 -4.45 -1.32 -4.57
N PHE A 33 -3.74 -0.85 -3.55
CA PHE A 33 -2.50 -0.11 -3.76
C PHE A 33 -1.44 -0.52 -2.74
N GLU A 34 -0.18 -0.32 -3.08
CA GLU A 34 0.95 -0.52 -2.17
C GLU A 34 1.87 0.68 -2.23
N ARG A 35 2.41 1.08 -1.09
CA ARG A 35 3.33 2.22 -0.97
C ARG A 35 4.76 1.72 -0.78
N HIS A 36 5.70 2.34 -1.49
CA HIS A 36 7.13 2.12 -1.26
C HIS A 36 7.59 2.97 -0.07
N TYR A 37 8.15 2.33 0.95
CA TYR A 37 8.60 2.99 2.17
C TYR A 37 10.12 3.18 2.25
N SER A 38 10.89 2.48 1.40
CA SER A 38 12.36 2.51 1.43
C SER A 38 12.95 3.64 0.56
N LYS A 39 14.28 3.66 0.45
CA LYS A 39 15.02 4.58 -0.42
C LYS A 39 14.52 4.46 -1.87
N SER A 40 14.46 5.59 -2.54
CA SER A 40 13.87 5.70 -3.89
C SER A 40 14.95 5.73 -4.98
N ASN A 41 15.87 4.76 -4.97
CA ASN A 41 16.79 4.59 -6.10
C ASN A 41 16.12 3.70 -7.18
N VAL A 42 16.65 3.74 -8.40
CA VAL A 42 16.05 3.03 -9.55
C VAL A 42 15.99 1.51 -9.32
N HIS A 43 17.00 0.95 -8.66
CA HIS A 43 17.08 -0.48 -8.39
C HIS A 43 15.99 -0.91 -7.39
N ASP A 44 15.91 -0.23 -6.23
CA ASP A 44 14.93 -0.51 -5.19
C ASP A 44 13.50 -0.34 -5.70
N LEU A 45 13.24 0.71 -6.50
CA LEU A 45 11.93 0.94 -7.10
C LEU A 45 11.58 -0.15 -8.12
N SER A 46 12.55 -0.62 -8.91
CA SER A 46 12.31 -1.70 -9.87
C SER A 46 11.99 -3.01 -9.18
N GLN A 47 12.72 -3.35 -8.12
CA GLN A 47 12.46 -4.53 -7.30
C GLN A 47 11.10 -4.44 -6.61
N PHE A 48 10.75 -3.28 -6.04
CA PHE A 48 9.44 -3.02 -5.45
C PHE A 48 8.32 -3.27 -6.46
N ILE A 49 8.41 -2.70 -7.67
CA ILE A 49 7.41 -2.91 -8.73
C ILE A 49 7.30 -4.38 -9.09
N GLU A 50 8.41 -5.09 -9.22
CA GLU A 50 8.40 -6.52 -9.54
C GLU A 50 7.68 -7.34 -8.46
N VAL A 51 8.05 -7.15 -7.19
CA VAL A 51 7.46 -7.86 -6.06
C VAL A 51 5.97 -7.57 -5.94
N VAL A 52 5.58 -6.29 -5.94
CA VAL A 52 4.18 -5.90 -5.79
C VAL A 52 3.32 -6.35 -6.97
N SER A 53 3.86 -6.34 -8.20
CA SER A 53 3.11 -6.78 -9.38
C SER A 53 2.67 -8.25 -9.34
N LYS A 54 3.40 -9.08 -8.59
CA LYS A 54 3.15 -10.52 -8.42
C LYS A 54 2.53 -10.86 -7.07
N SER A 55 2.43 -9.87 -6.17
CA SER A 55 2.00 -10.09 -4.80
C SER A 55 0.48 -10.25 -4.70
N SER A 56 0.04 -11.18 -3.86
CA SER A 56 -1.35 -11.26 -3.40
C SER A 56 -1.62 -10.33 -2.21
N LEU A 57 -0.60 -9.60 -1.72
CA LEU A 57 -0.74 -8.64 -0.63
C LEU A 57 -1.75 -7.56 -1.00
N LEU A 58 -2.58 -7.24 -0.02
CA LEU A 58 -3.56 -6.16 -0.07
C LEU A 58 -3.27 -5.25 1.11
N ALA A 59 -2.61 -4.11 0.89
CA ALA A 59 -2.70 -3.01 1.82
C ALA A 59 -4.12 -2.46 1.78
N VAL A 60 -4.77 -2.52 2.94
CA VAL A 60 -6.20 -2.31 3.08
C VAL A 60 -6.46 -1.09 3.94
N LEU A 61 -7.40 -0.26 3.49
CA LEU A 61 -8.00 0.76 4.34
C LEU A 61 -8.79 0.07 5.47
N ASP A 62 -8.92 0.75 6.61
CA ASP A 62 -9.57 0.23 7.82
C ASP A 62 -10.95 -0.40 7.57
N ASN A 63 -11.71 0.16 6.63
CA ASN A 63 -13.03 -0.36 6.27
C ASN A 63 -12.99 -1.74 5.61
N TYR A 64 -11.99 -2.01 4.78
CA TYR A 64 -11.83 -3.31 4.13
C TYR A 64 -11.41 -4.37 5.15
N PHE A 65 -10.49 -4.04 6.05
CA PHE A 65 -10.07 -4.96 7.12
C PHE A 65 -11.26 -5.39 7.97
N ASN A 66 -12.06 -4.43 8.44
CA ASN A 66 -13.23 -4.72 9.27
C ASN A 66 -14.28 -5.57 8.54
N ASN A 67 -14.54 -5.30 7.25
CA ASN A 67 -15.60 -5.99 6.52
C ASN A 67 -15.20 -7.38 6.02
N ASN A 68 -13.94 -7.56 5.59
CA ASN A 68 -13.49 -8.77 4.89
C ASN A 68 -12.62 -9.69 5.76
N VAL A 69 -12.04 -9.18 6.85
CA VAL A 69 -11.22 -9.98 7.77
C VAL A 69 -11.99 -10.24 9.07
N ILE A 70 -12.34 -9.17 9.82
CA ILE A 70 -12.99 -9.31 11.13
C ILE A 70 -14.43 -9.84 10.99
N ASN A 71 -15.23 -9.22 10.13
CA ASN A 71 -16.63 -9.56 9.93
C ASN A 71 -16.86 -10.47 8.71
N SER A 72 -15.84 -11.22 8.29
CA SER A 72 -15.95 -12.11 7.14
C SER A 72 -17.13 -13.07 7.31
N LYS A 73 -17.97 -13.15 6.27
CA LYS A 73 -19.04 -14.16 6.20
C LYS A 73 -18.54 -15.49 5.62
N ASP A 74 -17.38 -15.49 4.99
CA ASP A 74 -16.76 -16.68 4.44
C ASP A 74 -15.83 -17.31 5.49
N GLN A 75 -16.22 -18.48 5.98
CA GLN A 75 -15.50 -19.24 7.00
C GLN A 75 -14.41 -20.15 6.42
N ASN A 76 -14.32 -20.26 5.09
CA ASN A 76 -13.30 -21.10 4.42
C ASN A 76 -12.02 -20.32 4.08
N ILE A 77 -11.97 -19.02 4.39
CA ILE A 77 -10.82 -18.16 4.12
C ILE A 77 -10.05 -17.93 5.42
N ILE A 78 -8.76 -18.27 5.41
CA ILE A 78 -7.82 -17.93 6.48
C ILE A 78 -7.02 -16.70 6.05
N TRP A 79 -7.03 -15.66 6.88
CA TRP A 79 -6.24 -14.46 6.67
C TRP A 79 -4.96 -14.51 7.50
N VAL A 80 -3.83 -14.21 6.87
CA VAL A 80 -2.59 -13.85 7.56
C VAL A 80 -2.47 -12.34 7.48
N VAL A 81 -2.37 -11.68 8.63
CA VAL A 81 -2.36 -10.22 8.74
C VAL A 81 -1.03 -9.78 9.33
N ASP A 82 -0.35 -8.89 8.63
CA ASP A 82 0.87 -8.25 9.10
C ASP A 82 0.56 -6.83 9.59
N PHE A 83 0.80 -6.57 10.87
CA PHE A 83 0.63 -5.24 11.47
C PHE A 83 2.00 -4.56 11.50
N PHE A 84 2.19 -3.64 10.56
CA PHE A 84 3.46 -2.95 10.33
C PHE A 84 3.35 -1.44 10.58
N SER A 85 4.48 -0.82 10.94
CA SER A 85 4.62 0.64 11.04
C SER A 85 5.82 1.13 10.22
N PRO A 86 5.62 2.09 9.29
CA PRO A 86 6.71 2.69 8.51
C PRO A 86 7.81 3.36 9.33
N ALA A 87 7.49 3.77 10.57
CA ALA A 87 8.44 4.42 11.46
C ALA A 87 9.35 3.43 12.21
N CYS A 88 9.07 2.12 12.12
CA CYS A 88 9.85 1.08 12.78
C CYS A 88 10.90 0.51 11.82
N THR A 89 12.12 1.06 11.86
CA THR A 89 13.27 0.60 11.06
C THR A 89 13.55 -0.91 11.12
N PRO A 90 13.39 -1.65 12.24
CA PRO A 90 13.63 -3.09 12.25
C PRO A 90 12.54 -3.92 11.54
N CYS A 91 11.41 -3.31 11.18
CA CYS A 91 10.29 -3.97 10.50
C CYS A 91 10.34 -3.83 8.96
N MET A 92 11.33 -3.09 8.44
CA MET A 92 11.57 -2.85 7.01
C MET A 92 12.87 -3.49 6.53
#